data_AF-A0A8E0RYK3-F1
#
_entry.id   AF-A0A8E0RYK3-F1
#
_cell.length_a   1.000
_cell.length_b   1.000
_cell.length_c   1.000
_cell.angle_alpha   90.00
_cell.angle_beta   90.00
_cell.angle_gamma   90.00
#
_symmetry.space_group_name_H-M   'P 1'
#
loop_
_entity.id
_entity.type
_entity.pdbx_description
1 polymer ?
#
loop_
_entity_poly.entity_id
_entity_poly.type
_entity_poly.pdbx_seq_one_letter_code
_entity_poly.pdbx_strand_id
1 'polypeptide(L)'
;MTDTGAEAQKTSVLTDISLLNIAKALMDNDVRFFLLLNLPLTVVVQYYEEMRARNQRETAFKQRAMMMWKEMRANKPEKDKVIDLEFALRESEHKGLADILVERNRMNLEITRDLLQS
;
A
#
# COMPACT_ATOMS: atom_id res chain seq x y z
N MET A 1 -26.93 35.14 0.94
CA MET A 1 -25.86 34.52 0.14
C MET A 1 -25.30 33.37 0.95
N THR A 2 -25.78 32.16 0.70
CA THR A 2 -25.31 30.95 1.38
C THR A 2 -24.06 30.46 0.64
N ASP A 3 -22.93 30.59 1.32
CA ASP A 3 -21.65 30.03 0.92
C ASP A 3 -21.77 28.51 0.93
N THR A 4 -22.06 27.90 -0.22
CA THR A 4 -21.93 26.46 -0.42
C THR A 4 -20.45 26.15 -0.55
N GLY A 5 -19.73 26.18 0.58
CA GLY A 5 -18.43 25.54 0.70
C GLY A 5 -18.62 24.06 0.43
N ALA A 6 -18.19 23.60 -0.74
CA ALA A 6 -18.18 22.18 -1.08
C ALA A 6 -17.50 21.43 0.06
N GLU A 7 -18.23 20.55 0.76
CA GLU A 7 -17.62 19.59 1.66
C GLU A 7 -16.57 18.83 0.85
N ALA A 8 -15.29 19.13 1.09
CA ALA A 8 -14.20 18.44 0.44
C ALA A 8 -14.41 16.93 0.67
N GLN A 9 -14.72 16.21 -0.41
CA GLN A 9 -14.98 14.78 -0.37
C GLN A 9 -13.75 14.11 0.26
N LYS A 10 -13.92 13.58 1.48
CA LYS A 10 -12.82 12.95 2.22
C LYS A 10 -12.30 11.79 1.37
N THR A 11 -11.11 11.95 0.80
CA THR A 11 -10.47 10.90 0.02
C THR A 11 -9.77 9.96 0.98
N SER A 12 -10.11 8.67 0.91
CA SER A 12 -9.37 7.64 1.65
C SER A 12 -7.90 7.64 1.20
N VAL A 13 -6.96 7.48 2.13
CA VAL A 13 -5.54 7.29 1.75
C VAL A 13 -5.32 5.93 1.10
N LEU A 14 -6.15 4.92 1.39
CA LEU A 14 -5.98 3.53 0.92
C LEU A 14 -6.73 3.27 -0.40
N THR A 15 -6.67 4.23 -1.33
CA THR A 15 -7.10 4.02 -2.71
C THR A 15 -6.22 2.97 -3.40
N ASP A 16 -6.71 2.41 -4.52
CA ASP A 16 -5.90 1.49 -5.32
C ASP A 16 -4.62 2.18 -5.80
N ILE A 17 -4.71 3.45 -6.22
CA ILE A 17 -3.57 4.21 -6.71
C ILE A 17 -2.51 4.36 -5.62
N SER A 18 -2.88 4.74 -4.40
CA SER A 18 -1.94 4.84 -3.27
C SER A 18 -1.20 3.53 -3.03
N LEU A 19 -1.94 2.42 -2.94
CA LEU A 19 -1.34 1.11 -2.65
C LEU A 19 -0.44 0.63 -3.80
N LEU A 20 -0.84 0.88 -5.05
CA LEU A 20 -0.03 0.56 -6.22
C LEU A 20 1.24 1.42 -6.29
N ASN A 21 1.19 2.68 -5.82
CA ASN A 21 2.36 3.55 -5.74
C ASN A 21 3.30 3.11 -4.61
N ILE A 22 2.77 2.78 -3.43
CA ILE A 22 3.57 2.18 -2.34
C ILE A 22 4.24 0.90 -2.84
N ALA A 23 3.50 -0.02 -3.47
CA ALA A 23 4.04 -1.28 -3.97
C ALA A 23 5.21 -1.10 -4.95
N LYS A 24 5.17 -0.04 -5.76
CA LYS A 24 6.24 0.32 -6.71
C LYS A 24 7.49 0.86 -6.01
N ALA A 25 7.32 1.56 -4.89
CA ALA A 25 8.40 2.21 -4.15
C ALA A 25 9.12 1.26 -3.18
N LEU A 26 8.53 0.10 -2.86
CA LEU A 26 9.20 -0.95 -2.10
C LEU A 26 10.47 -1.43 -2.82
N MET A 27 11.48 -1.79 -2.04
CA MET A 27 12.69 -2.46 -2.51
C MET A 27 12.36 -3.79 -3.20
N ASP A 28 13.24 -4.23 -4.09
CA ASP A 28 13.16 -5.56 -4.69
C ASP A 28 13.60 -6.63 -3.66
N ASN A 29 13.00 -7.81 -3.75
CA ASN A 29 13.05 -8.94 -2.83
C ASN A 29 12.59 -8.64 -1.40
N ASP A 30 11.77 -7.60 -1.17
CA ASP A 30 11.20 -7.34 0.15
C ASP A 30 9.97 -8.23 0.43
N VAL A 31 10.25 -9.52 0.60
CA VAL A 31 9.25 -10.53 0.99
C VAL A 31 8.77 -10.29 2.42
N ARG A 32 9.64 -9.77 3.30
CA ARG A 32 9.34 -9.54 4.72
C ARG A 32 8.17 -8.60 4.89
N PHE A 33 8.10 -7.52 4.11
CA PHE A 33 6.97 -6.60 4.10
C PHE A 33 5.61 -7.32 3.93
N PHE A 34 5.50 -8.19 2.94
CA PHE A 34 4.24 -8.90 2.66
C PHE A 34 3.87 -9.89 3.77
N LEU A 35 4.85 -10.54 4.40
CA LEU A 35 4.62 -11.41 5.55
C LEU A 35 4.15 -10.62 6.78
N LEU A 36 4.70 -9.42 7.02
CA LEU A 36 4.25 -8.51 8.09
C LEU A 36 2.83 -8.00 7.86
N LEU A 37 2.41 -7.85 6.61
CA LEU A 37 1.01 -7.58 6.24
C LEU A 37 0.08 -8.79 6.46
N ASN A 38 0.61 -9.91 6.96
CA ASN A 38 -0.13 -11.14 7.18
C ASN A 38 -0.78 -11.69 5.89
N LEU A 39 -0.09 -11.52 4.75
CA LEU A 39 -0.42 -12.27 3.54
C LEU A 39 0.02 -13.73 3.74
N PRO A 40 -0.78 -14.73 3.34
CA PRO A 40 -0.39 -16.12 3.45
C PRO A 40 0.91 -16.38 2.67
N LEU A 41 1.88 -17.06 3.29
CA LEU A 41 3.17 -17.36 2.66
C LEU A 41 3.00 -18.08 1.31
N THR A 42 2.02 -19.00 1.21
CA THR A 42 1.70 -19.71 -0.02
C THR A 42 1.30 -18.76 -1.15
N VAL A 43 0.54 -17.70 -0.86
CA VAL A 43 0.15 -16.68 -1.82
C VAL A 43 1.36 -15.85 -2.27
N VAL A 44 2.22 -15.46 -1.33
CA VAL A 44 3.43 -14.68 -1.63
C VAL A 44 4.37 -15.47 -2.55
N VAL A 45 4.65 -16.73 -2.21
CA VAL A 45 5.48 -17.63 -3.03
C VAL A 45 4.84 -17.86 -4.40
N GLN A 46 3.54 -18.14 -4.45
CA GLN A 46 2.84 -18.35 -5.72
C GLN A 46 2.98 -17.14 -6.65
N TYR A 47 2.70 -15.93 -6.15
CA TYR A 47 2.77 -14.72 -6.99
C TYR A 47 4.20 -14.41 -7.44
N TYR A 48 5.20 -14.66 -6.59
CA TYR A 48 6.60 -14.51 -6.95
C TYR A 48 7.01 -15.48 -8.06
N GLU A 49 6.69 -16.77 -7.92
CA GLU A 49 7.02 -17.80 -8.92
C GLU A 49 6.28 -17.57 -10.24
N GLU A 50 5.00 -17.18 -10.21
CA GLU A 50 4.25 -16.84 -11.42
C GLU A 50 4.87 -15.65 -12.18
N MET A 51 5.32 -14.62 -11.45
CA MET A 51 6.02 -13.49 -12.04
C MET A 51 7.33 -13.93 -12.70
N ARG A 52 8.12 -14.78 -12.03
CA ARG A 52 9.39 -15.31 -12.59
C ARG A 52 9.14 -16.14 -13.85
N ALA A 53 8.17 -17.05 -13.80
CA ALA A 53 7.81 -17.90 -14.93
C ALA A 53 7.37 -17.10 -16.17
N ARG A 54 6.81 -15.91 -15.97
CA ARG A 54 6.35 -15.00 -17.03
C ARG A 54 7.39 -13.93 -17.42
N ASN A 55 8.59 -13.98 -16.86
CA ASN A 55 9.63 -12.97 -17.04
C ASN A 55 9.13 -11.53 -16.78
N GLN A 56 8.27 -11.36 -15.78
CA GLN A 56 7.71 -10.07 -15.38
C GLN A 56 8.62 -9.36 -14.36
N ARG A 57 8.52 -8.04 -14.28
CA ARG A 57 9.22 -7.25 -13.25
C ARG A 57 8.61 -7.52 -11.87
N GLU A 58 9.43 -7.42 -10.83
CA GLU A 58 9.01 -7.63 -9.44
C GLU A 58 7.85 -6.74 -9.00
N THR A 59 7.76 -5.54 -9.56
CA THR A 59 6.61 -4.65 -9.38
C THR A 59 5.26 -5.34 -9.63
N ALA A 60 5.16 -6.28 -10.59
CA ALA A 60 3.92 -7.00 -10.88
C ALA A 60 3.47 -7.87 -9.69
N PHE A 61 4.42 -8.59 -9.07
CA PHE A 61 4.20 -9.35 -7.84
C PHE A 61 3.77 -8.42 -6.71
N LYS A 62 4.53 -7.34 -6.47
CA LYS A 62 4.30 -6.40 -5.36
C LYS A 62 2.91 -5.76 -5.43
N GLN A 63 2.51 -5.31 -6.62
CA GLN A 63 1.21 -4.71 -6.86
C GLN A 63 0.07 -5.71 -6.64
N ARG A 64 0.20 -6.94 -7.15
CA ARG A 64 -0.81 -7.99 -6.96
C ARG A 64 -0.97 -8.38 -5.50
N ALA A 65 0.14 -8.52 -4.76
CA ALA A 65 0.14 -8.80 -3.34
C ALA A 65 -0.56 -7.70 -2.54
N MET A 66 -0.34 -6.42 -2.88
CA MET A 66 -1.02 -5.29 -2.25
C MET A 66 -2.54 -5.27 -2.50
N MET A 67 -2.99 -5.60 -3.71
CA MET A 67 -4.42 -5.69 -4.01
C MET A 67 -5.08 -6.83 -3.23
N MET A 68 -4.43 -8.00 -3.18
CA MET A 68 -4.89 -9.12 -2.36
C MET A 68 -5.01 -8.74 -0.87
N TRP A 69 -4.01 -8.05 -0.33
CA TRP A 69 -4.05 -7.57 1.05
C TRP A 69 -5.25 -6.64 1.33
N LYS A 70 -5.56 -5.74 0.38
CA LYS A 70 -6.72 -4.85 0.46
C LYS A 70 -8.02 -5.65 0.48
N GLU A 71 -8.17 -6.62 -0.41
CA GLU A 71 -9.34 -7.50 -0.51
C GLU A 71 -9.56 -8.31 0.77
N MET A 72 -8.50 -8.92 1.33
CA MET A 72 -8.55 -9.65 2.59
C MET A 72 -9.03 -8.80 3.77
N ARG A 73 -8.90 -7.47 3.66
CA ARG A 73 -9.27 -6.48 4.69
C ARG A 73 -10.51 -5.69 4.32
N ALA A 74 -11.32 -6.12 3.37
CA ALA A 74 -12.55 -5.41 2.97
C ALA A 74 -13.41 -4.99 4.18
N ASN A 75 -13.56 -5.89 5.15
CA ASN A 75 -14.39 -5.69 6.35
C ASN A 75 -13.66 -5.09 7.56
N LYS A 76 -12.35 -4.84 7.46
CA LYS A 76 -11.57 -4.25 8.56
C LYS A 76 -11.78 -2.72 8.59
N PRO A 77 -11.83 -2.06 9.77
CA PRO A 77 -11.87 -0.59 9.83
C PRO A 77 -10.66 0.03 9.14
N GLU A 78 -10.86 1.12 8.40
CA GLU A 78 -9.80 1.75 7.61
C GLU A 78 -8.61 2.20 8.47
N LYS A 79 -8.88 2.75 9.66
CA LYS A 79 -7.85 3.10 10.65
C LYS A 79 -6.93 1.92 10.96
N ASP A 80 -7.49 0.73 11.14
CA ASP A 80 -6.70 -0.44 11.48
C ASP A 80 -5.92 -0.97 10.27
N LYS A 81 -6.42 -0.77 9.04
CA LYS A 81 -5.65 -1.06 7.82
C LYS A 81 -4.44 -0.15 7.69
N VAL A 82 -4.59 1.14 8.02
CA VAL A 82 -3.47 2.10 8.03
C VAL A 82 -2.44 1.70 9.08
N ILE A 83 -2.88 1.31 10.28
CA ILE A 83 -1.97 0.84 11.35
C ILE A 83 -1.18 -0.40 10.92
N ASP A 84 -1.86 -1.41 10.34
CA ASP A 84 -1.18 -2.61 9.83
C ASP A 84 -0.12 -2.26 8.76
N LEU A 85 -0.47 -1.36 7.84
CA LEU A 85 0.39 -0.97 6.73
C LEU A 85 1.58 -0.12 7.22
N GLU A 86 1.34 0.82 8.12
CA GLU A 86 2.40 1.60 8.77
C GLU A 86 3.39 0.68 9.49
N PHE A 87 2.88 -0.25 10.29
CA PHE A 87 3.72 -1.21 11.00
C PHE A 87 4.59 -2.02 10.03
N ALA A 88 4.00 -2.61 8.98
CA ALA A 88 4.74 -3.40 8.02
C ALA A 88 5.82 -2.57 7.30
N LEU A 89 5.51 -1.34 6.88
CA LEU A 89 6.49 -0.43 6.25
C LEU A 89 7.65 -0.10 7.19
N ARG A 90 7.37 0.22 8.47
CA ARG A 90 8.42 0.56 9.43
C ARG A 90 9.31 -0.64 9.73
N GLU A 91 8.73 -1.82 9.93
CA GLU A 91 9.44 -3.04 10.31
C GLU A 91 10.14 -3.74 9.13
N SER A 92 9.90 -3.30 7.90
CA SER A 92 10.63 -3.75 6.70
C SER A 92 11.51 -2.65 6.09
N GLU A 93 12.00 -1.72 6.93
CA GLU A 93 12.98 -0.68 6.59
C GLU A 93 12.49 0.44 5.66
N HIS A 94 11.17 0.59 5.45
CA HIS A 94 10.57 1.69 4.66
C HIS A 94 10.00 2.82 5.53
N LYS A 95 10.80 3.34 6.45
CA LYS A 95 10.37 4.39 7.39
C LYS A 95 9.83 5.63 6.66
N GLY A 96 10.47 6.05 5.57
CA GLY A 96 10.01 7.19 4.76
C GLY A 96 8.64 6.96 4.13
N LEU A 97 8.36 5.75 3.62
CA LEU A 97 7.03 5.41 3.09
C LEU A 97 5.97 5.38 4.19
N ALA A 98 6.34 4.90 5.39
CA ALA A 98 5.44 4.92 6.54
C ALA A 98 5.08 6.35 6.96
N ASP A 99 6.05 7.26 6.97
CA ASP A 99 5.83 8.66 7.33
C ASP A 99 4.91 9.35 6.30
N ILE A 100 5.12 9.11 5.00
CA ILE A 100 4.24 9.59 3.93
C ILE A 100 2.82 9.04 4.11
N LEU A 101 2.66 7.74 4.37
CA LEU A 101 1.35 7.13 4.60
C LEU A 101 0.60 7.83 5.74
N VAL A 102 1.27 8.03 6.88
CA VAL A 102 0.66 8.67 8.06
C VAL A 102 0.29 10.13 7.77
N GLU A 103 1.16 10.87 7.10
CA GLU A 103 0.89 12.27 6.73
C GLU A 103 -0.31 12.36 5.79
N ARG A 104 -0.32 11.59 4.70
CA ARG A 104 -1.40 11.61 3.71
C ARG A 104 -2.73 11.13 4.28
N ASN A 105 -2.69 10.16 5.19
CA ASN A 105 -3.87 9.73 5.95
C ASN A 105 -4.47 10.87 6.79
N ARG A 106 -3.64 11.63 7.51
CA ARG A 106 -4.10 12.79 8.31
C ARG A 106 -4.76 13.86 7.45
N MET A 107 -4.28 14.01 6.22
CA MET A 107 -4.80 14.99 5.26
C MET A 107 -6.02 14.47 4.46
N ASN A 108 -6.39 13.19 4.58
CA ASN A 108 -7.38 12.53 3.71
C ASN A 108 -7.02 12.72 2.22
N LEU A 109 -5.77 12.44 1.87
CA LEU A 109 -5.26 12.57 0.51
C LEU A 109 -4.65 11.27 0.01
N GLU A 110 -4.73 11.06 -1.30
CA GLU A 110 -4.06 9.97 -2.00
C GLU A 110 -2.53 10.12 -2.00
N ILE A 111 -1.81 9.01 -2.09
CA ILE A 111 -0.35 8.96 -2.27
C ILE A 111 -0.06 8.90 -3.76
N THR A 112 0.40 10.02 -4.31
CA THR A 112 0.78 10.16 -5.71
C THR A 112 2.27 9.83 -5.90
N ARG A 113 2.65 9.51 -7.14
CA ARG A 113 4.00 9.01 -7.46
C ARG A 113 5.11 10.03 -7.16
N ASP A 114 4.84 11.32 -7.31
CA ASP A 114 5.76 12.43 -7.05
C ASP A 114 6.23 12.47 -5.59
N LEU A 115 5.41 12.01 -4.64
CA LEU A 115 5.79 11.93 -3.23
C LEU A 115 6.82 10.83 -2.94
N LEU A 116 6.97 9.87 -3.86
CA LEU A 116 7.80 8.68 -3.66
C LEU A 116 9.13 8.74 -4.46
N GLN A 117 9.39 9.85 -5.15
CA GLN A 117 10.62 10.06 -5.92
C GLN A 117 11.54 10.99 -5.13
N SER A 118 12.43 10.40 -4.34
CA SER A 118 13.55 11.07 -3.66
C SER A 118 14.83 10.31 -3.93
#